data_AF-A0A372GPG9-F1
#
_entry.id   AF-A0A372GPG9-F1
#
_cell.length_a   1.000
_cell.length_b   1.000
_cell.length_c   1.000
_cell.angle_alpha   90.00
_cell.angle_beta   90.00
_cell.angle_gamma   90.00
#
_symmetry.space_group_name_H-M   'P 1'
#
loop_
_entity.id
_entity.type
_entity.pdbx_description
1 polymer ?
#
loop_
_entity_poly.entity_id
_entity_poly.type
_entity_poly.pdbx_seq_one_letter_code
_entity_poly.pdbx_strand_id
1 'polypeptide(L)'
;MLSRVARASLVRVVAVCALMLPLAACATPPTTRDMFAEYLRSTDVVGDEFESGSSETRVAVFASIGSPEEVIGRLMAPRPCSKSGCARPWKEGGTNKPLPGLDAAHAIAGSSGRVYERKILVKRDDKKLELISLYLVHKADGTKVLVDSNKEAHTGGLDGFRETNDVLASDDFMLVTRDITALTGRSEIVVVSGHTPPSRKPWLIGVGVALVAIIALVVITRRLRKD
;
A
#
# COMPACT_ATOMS: atom_id res chain seq x y z
N MET A 1 -0.68 17.97 59.28
CA MET A 1 -1.70 17.14 58.59
C MET A 1 -1.95 17.53 57.13
N LEU A 2 -1.52 18.70 56.64
CA LEU A 2 -1.69 19.12 55.23
C LEU A 2 -0.82 18.37 54.19
N SER A 3 0.20 17.62 54.59
CA SER A 3 1.14 16.97 53.65
C SER A 3 0.66 15.63 53.08
N ARG A 4 -0.43 15.03 53.60
CA ARG A 4 -0.94 13.73 53.13
C ARG A 4 -2.04 13.82 52.07
N VAL A 5 -2.82 14.91 52.05
CA VAL A 5 -3.93 15.07 51.09
C VAL A 5 -3.44 15.46 49.69
N ALA A 6 -2.32 16.18 49.60
CA ALA A 6 -1.76 16.65 48.32
C ALA A 6 -1.17 15.51 47.43
N ARG A 7 -0.80 14.36 48.01
CA ARG A 7 -0.24 13.23 47.25
C ARG A 7 -1.31 12.35 46.58
N ALA A 8 -2.54 12.34 47.09
CA ALA A 8 -3.59 11.45 46.59
C ALA A 8 -4.20 11.91 45.25
N SER A 9 -4.23 13.23 44.99
CA SER A 9 -4.85 13.78 43.78
C SER A 9 -3.94 13.79 42.55
N LEU A 10 -2.61 13.77 42.72
CA LEU A 10 -1.68 13.74 41.58
C LEU A 10 -1.63 12.35 40.93
N VAL A 11 -1.78 11.29 41.73
CA VAL A 11 -1.70 9.89 41.26
C VAL A 11 -2.92 9.51 40.38
N ARG A 12 -4.10 10.08 40.64
CA ARG A 12 -5.31 9.78 39.85
C ARG A 12 -5.33 10.43 38.46
N VAL A 13 -4.68 11.58 38.27
CA VAL A 13 -4.62 12.24 36.95
C VAL A 13 -3.62 11.54 36.02
N VAL A 14 -2.51 11.04 36.56
CA VAL A 14 -1.53 10.25 35.78
C VAL A 14 -2.09 8.88 35.39
N ALA A 15 -2.90 8.25 36.25
CA ALA A 15 -3.50 6.94 35.97
C ALA A 15 -4.56 6.95 34.85
N VAL A 16 -5.30 8.05 34.66
CA VAL A 16 -6.32 8.15 33.59
C VAL A 16 -5.69 8.44 32.23
N CYS A 17 -4.56 9.14 32.15
CA CYS A 17 -3.85 9.36 30.89
C CYS A 17 -3.09 8.11 30.38
N ALA A 18 -2.73 7.18 31.26
CA ALA A 18 -2.03 5.95 30.87
C ALA A 18 -2.95 4.87 30.25
N LEU A 19 -4.27 4.96 30.46
CA LEU A 19 -5.28 4.01 29.96
C LEU A 19 -5.85 4.37 28.56
N MET A 20 -5.40 5.49 27.97
CA MET A 20 -5.80 5.96 26.64
C MET A 20 -4.65 5.83 25.63
N LEU A 21 -3.73 4.87 25.83
CA LEU A 21 -2.90 4.39 24.73
C LEU A 21 -3.78 3.41 23.95
N PRO A 22 -4.31 3.77 22.77
CA PRO A 22 -4.89 2.74 21.92
C PRO A 22 -3.75 1.74 21.68
N LEU A 23 -3.98 0.50 22.08
CA LEU A 23 -3.23 -0.65 21.59
C LEU A 23 -3.45 -0.66 20.08
N ALA A 24 -2.64 0.13 19.36
CA ALA A 24 -2.47 0.00 17.94
C ALA A 24 -1.83 -1.39 17.78
N ALA A 25 -2.69 -2.38 17.57
CA ALA A 25 -2.29 -3.68 17.09
C ALA A 25 -1.73 -3.44 15.69
N CYS A 26 -0.48 -3.00 15.61
CA CYS A 26 0.26 -2.93 14.36
C CYS A 26 0.35 -4.37 13.87
N ALA A 27 -0.46 -4.72 12.88
CA ALA A 27 -0.31 -5.98 12.17
C ALA A 27 1.13 -6.02 11.64
N THR A 28 1.89 -7.04 12.03
CA THR A 28 3.24 -7.23 11.51
C THR A 28 3.13 -7.39 9.99
N PRO A 29 3.81 -6.55 9.19
CA PRO A 29 3.77 -6.67 7.74
C PRO A 29 4.20 -8.07 7.31
N PRO A 30 3.50 -8.72 6.36
CA PRO A 30 3.92 -10.01 5.85
C PRO A 30 5.25 -9.87 5.10
N THR A 31 6.07 -10.91 5.08
CA THR A 31 7.30 -10.89 4.28
C THR A 31 6.98 -11.15 2.80
N THR A 32 7.92 -10.80 1.91
CA THR A 32 7.84 -11.15 0.48
C THR A 32 7.59 -12.65 0.27
N ARG A 33 8.28 -13.49 1.06
CA ARG A 33 8.13 -14.94 1.00
C ARG A 33 6.73 -15.37 1.43
N ASP A 34 6.18 -14.78 2.49
CA ASP A 34 4.85 -15.15 3.00
C ASP A 34 3.75 -14.78 2.01
N MET A 35 3.75 -13.54 1.51
CA MET A 35 2.75 -13.10 0.52
C MET A 35 2.81 -13.94 -0.74
N PHE A 36 4.01 -14.22 -1.25
CA PHE A 36 4.15 -15.00 -2.46
C PHE A 36 3.77 -16.46 -2.25
N ALA A 37 4.17 -17.08 -1.14
CA ALA A 37 3.80 -18.45 -0.82
C ALA A 37 2.28 -18.62 -0.65
N GLU A 38 1.59 -17.62 -0.11
CA GLU A 38 0.13 -17.59 -0.02
C GLU A 38 -0.52 -17.49 -1.41
N TYR A 39 -0.02 -16.61 -2.28
CA TYR A 39 -0.48 -16.49 -3.66
C TYR A 39 -0.34 -17.78 -4.48
N LEU A 40 0.77 -18.51 -4.30
CA LEU A 40 0.99 -19.79 -4.98
C LEU A 40 -0.01 -20.89 -4.57
N ARG A 41 -0.58 -20.81 -3.36
CA ARG A 41 -1.53 -21.80 -2.83
C ARG A 41 -2.99 -21.36 -2.92
N SER A 42 -3.24 -20.06 -3.02
CA SER A 42 -4.62 -19.55 -3.09
C SER A 42 -5.24 -19.83 -4.46
N THR A 43 -6.39 -20.50 -4.46
CA THR A 43 -7.24 -20.68 -5.66
C THR A 43 -8.25 -19.56 -5.83
N ASP A 44 -8.37 -18.68 -4.83
CA ASP A 44 -9.30 -17.56 -4.78
C ASP A 44 -8.51 -16.25 -4.72
N VAL A 45 -7.94 -15.88 -5.88
CA VAL A 45 -7.25 -14.60 -6.07
C VAL A 45 -8.07 -13.75 -7.03
N VAL A 46 -8.46 -12.56 -6.59
CA VAL A 46 -9.23 -11.65 -7.43
C VAL A 46 -8.35 -11.13 -8.56
N GLY A 47 -8.82 -11.21 -9.80
CA GLY A 47 -8.07 -10.78 -10.98
C GLY A 47 -6.88 -11.68 -11.32
N ASP A 48 -6.88 -12.93 -10.86
CA ASP A 48 -5.86 -13.91 -11.20
C ASP A 48 -5.79 -14.15 -12.71
N GLU A 49 -4.57 -14.34 -13.20
CA GLU A 49 -4.29 -14.65 -14.60
C GLU A 49 -3.99 -16.13 -14.82
N PHE A 50 -3.85 -16.89 -13.73
CA PHE A 50 -3.62 -18.33 -13.77
C PHE A 50 -4.92 -19.06 -13.46
N GLU A 51 -5.39 -19.85 -14.42
CA GLU A 51 -6.60 -20.66 -14.29
C GLU A 51 -6.49 -21.58 -13.06
N SER A 52 -7.48 -21.51 -12.17
CA SER A 52 -7.42 -22.16 -10.86
C SER A 52 -8.07 -23.55 -10.89
N GLY A 53 -7.21 -24.58 -10.86
CA GLY A 53 -7.57 -25.93 -10.41
C GLY A 53 -7.51 -26.03 -8.88
N SER A 54 -6.98 -27.14 -8.34
CA SER A 54 -6.68 -27.23 -6.91
C SER A 54 -5.42 -26.45 -6.53
N SER A 55 -5.18 -26.24 -5.22
CA SER A 55 -3.93 -25.65 -4.74
C SER A 55 -2.71 -26.46 -5.18
N GLU A 56 -2.79 -27.80 -5.22
CA GLU A 56 -1.69 -28.65 -5.69
C GLU A 56 -1.42 -28.44 -7.17
N THR A 57 -2.47 -28.39 -8.01
CA THR A 57 -2.33 -28.11 -9.44
C THR A 57 -1.69 -26.74 -9.67
N ARG A 58 -2.11 -25.72 -8.91
CA ARG A 58 -1.57 -24.37 -9.01
C ARG A 58 -0.07 -24.33 -8.69
N VAL A 59 0.34 -24.96 -7.59
CA VAL A 59 1.77 -25.05 -7.22
C VAL A 59 2.57 -25.78 -8.30
N ALA A 60 2.03 -26.86 -8.87
CA ALA A 60 2.67 -27.59 -9.96
C ALA A 60 2.80 -26.74 -11.24
N VAL A 61 1.78 -25.94 -11.57
CA VAL A 61 1.83 -25.00 -12.70
C VAL A 61 2.94 -23.97 -12.48
N PHE A 62 3.03 -23.34 -11.30
CA PHE A 62 4.10 -22.39 -11.02
C PHE A 62 5.49 -23.04 -11.01
N ALA A 63 5.62 -24.25 -10.48
CA ALA A 63 6.88 -25.00 -10.54
C ALA A 63 7.32 -25.32 -11.97
N SER A 64 6.37 -25.44 -12.92
CA SER A 64 6.69 -25.64 -14.34
C SER A 64 7.16 -24.35 -15.06
N ILE A 65 6.87 -23.18 -14.49
CA ILE A 65 7.25 -21.88 -15.06
C ILE A 65 8.71 -21.53 -14.75
N GLY A 66 9.19 -21.85 -13.54
CA GLY A 66 10.54 -21.56 -13.09
C GLY A 66 10.67 -21.50 -11.56
N SER A 67 11.77 -20.91 -11.09
CA SER A 67 11.96 -20.66 -9.66
C SER A 67 10.92 -19.66 -9.13
N PRO A 68 10.66 -19.63 -7.80
CA PRO A 68 9.80 -18.62 -7.19
C PRO A 68 10.14 -17.18 -7.61
N GLU A 69 11.43 -16.85 -7.66
CA GLU A 69 11.96 -15.55 -8.06
C GLU A 69 11.72 -15.25 -9.56
N GLU A 70 11.77 -16.26 -10.42
CA GLU A 70 11.45 -16.12 -11.83
C GLU A 70 9.95 -15.92 -12.05
N VAL A 71 9.11 -16.67 -11.33
CA VAL A 71 7.65 -16.53 -11.39
C VAL A 71 7.24 -15.14 -10.94
N ILE A 72 7.70 -14.69 -9.78
CA ILE A 72 7.35 -13.36 -9.26
C ILE A 72 7.90 -12.24 -10.14
N GLY A 73 9.10 -12.40 -10.69
CA GLY A 73 9.71 -11.46 -11.63
C GLY A 73 8.91 -11.36 -12.94
N ARG A 74 8.40 -12.49 -13.45
CA ARG A 74 7.51 -12.52 -14.63
C ARG A 74 6.14 -11.92 -14.33
N LEU A 75 5.58 -12.17 -13.15
CA LEU A 75 4.29 -11.64 -12.72
C LEU A 75 4.31 -10.11 -12.68
N MET A 76 5.39 -9.51 -12.15
CA MET A 76 5.53 -8.05 -12.01
C MET A 76 6.23 -7.38 -13.19
N ALA A 77 6.63 -8.12 -14.21
CA ALA A 77 7.29 -7.57 -15.38
C ALA A 77 6.36 -6.59 -16.11
N PRO A 78 6.88 -5.46 -16.62
CA PRO A 78 6.09 -4.50 -17.36
C PRO A 78 5.69 -5.09 -18.73
N ARG A 79 4.41 -5.00 -19.08
CA ARG A 79 3.84 -5.55 -20.31
C ARG A 79 3.41 -4.42 -21.24
N PRO A 80 3.88 -4.36 -22.49
CA PRO A 80 3.49 -3.29 -23.39
C PRO A 80 1.98 -3.33 -23.67
N CYS A 81 1.35 -2.16 -23.73
CA CYS A 81 -0.07 -2.02 -24.03
C CYS A 81 -0.31 -1.19 -25.29
N SER A 82 -1.32 -1.61 -26.06
CA SER A 82 -1.96 -0.83 -27.11
C SER A 82 -3.34 -0.36 -26.63
N LYS A 83 -4.06 0.40 -27.47
CA LYS A 83 -5.44 0.82 -27.16
C LYS A 83 -6.42 -0.35 -27.04
N SER A 84 -6.10 -1.49 -27.65
CA SER A 84 -6.95 -2.67 -27.63
C SER A 84 -6.67 -3.61 -26.46
N GLY A 85 -5.59 -3.39 -25.69
CA GLY A 85 -5.22 -4.23 -24.56
C GLY A 85 -3.71 -4.33 -24.35
N CYS A 86 -3.31 -5.13 -23.36
CA CYS A 86 -1.90 -5.37 -23.02
C CYS A 86 -1.45 -6.75 -23.48
N ALA A 87 -0.16 -6.89 -23.79
CA ALA A 87 0.42 -8.18 -24.15
C ALA A 87 0.24 -9.17 -22.99
N ARG A 88 -0.42 -10.30 -23.23
CA ARG A 88 -0.63 -11.37 -22.24
C ARG A 88 0.34 -12.52 -22.52
N PRO A 89 1.21 -12.90 -21.56
CA PRO A 89 2.17 -13.98 -21.75
C PRO A 89 1.58 -15.39 -21.63
N TRP A 90 0.34 -15.53 -21.14
CA TRP A 90 -0.31 -16.82 -20.87
C TRP A 90 -1.57 -16.98 -21.72
N LYS A 91 -1.88 -18.23 -22.12
CA LYS A 91 -3.16 -18.55 -22.80
C LYS A 91 -4.30 -18.30 -21.80
N GLU A 92 -5.25 -17.46 -22.19
CA GLU A 92 -6.22 -16.82 -21.30
C GLU A 92 -7.22 -17.79 -20.67
N GLY A 93 -7.31 -17.76 -19.34
CA GLY A 93 -8.59 -17.68 -18.65
C GLY A 93 -8.83 -16.21 -18.30
N GLY A 94 -9.85 -15.57 -18.86
CA GLY A 94 -10.17 -14.18 -18.54
C GLY A 94 -10.84 -13.42 -19.69
N THR A 95 -11.64 -12.40 -19.35
CA THR A 95 -12.40 -11.65 -20.36
C THR A 95 -11.49 -10.80 -21.26
N ASN A 96 -11.83 -10.69 -22.55
CA ASN A 96 -11.22 -9.80 -23.55
C ASN A 96 -11.46 -8.31 -23.30
N LYS A 97 -12.01 -7.92 -22.15
CA LYS A 97 -12.27 -6.51 -21.84
C LYS A 97 -10.98 -5.83 -21.37
N PRO A 98 -10.68 -4.62 -21.87
CA PRO A 98 -9.64 -3.77 -21.30
C PRO A 98 -9.90 -3.58 -19.80
N LEU A 99 -8.86 -3.73 -18.98
CA LEU A 99 -8.98 -3.47 -17.54
C LEU A 99 -9.16 -1.95 -17.30
N PRO A 100 -9.86 -1.57 -16.21
CA PRO A 100 -10.10 -0.16 -15.87
C PRO A 100 -8.78 0.62 -15.78
N GLY A 101 -8.73 1.83 -16.35
CA GLY A 101 -7.55 2.71 -16.32
C GLY A 101 -6.76 2.76 -17.63
N LEU A 102 -6.88 1.78 -18.52
CA LEU A 102 -6.10 1.74 -19.77
C LEU A 102 -6.41 2.92 -20.71
N ASP A 103 -7.69 3.30 -20.79
CA ASP A 103 -8.15 4.43 -21.59
C ASP A 103 -7.53 5.76 -21.11
N ALA A 104 -7.55 5.98 -19.78
CA ALA A 104 -6.93 7.13 -19.15
C ALA A 104 -5.41 7.14 -19.33
N ALA A 105 -4.77 5.98 -19.19
CA ALA A 105 -3.33 5.84 -19.42
C ALA A 105 -2.92 6.25 -20.84
N HIS A 106 -3.67 5.83 -21.88
CA HIS A 106 -3.43 6.25 -23.26
C HIS A 106 -3.71 7.74 -23.48
N ALA A 107 -4.75 8.29 -22.84
CA ALA A 107 -5.03 9.72 -22.90
C ALA A 107 -3.89 10.56 -22.29
N ILE A 108 -3.36 10.12 -21.14
CA ILE A 108 -2.23 10.76 -20.46
C ILE A 108 -0.93 10.61 -21.25
N ALA A 109 -0.73 9.45 -21.91
CA ALA A 109 0.45 9.19 -22.73
C ALA A 109 0.55 10.11 -23.95
N GLY A 110 -0.59 10.50 -24.52
CA GLY A 110 -0.65 11.26 -25.76
C GLY A 110 -0.23 10.43 -26.98
N SER A 111 0.06 11.09 -28.10
CA SER A 111 0.34 10.43 -29.39
C SER A 111 1.71 9.75 -29.46
N SER A 112 2.69 10.20 -28.67
CA SER A 112 4.07 9.72 -28.68
C SER A 112 4.49 8.99 -27.40
N GLY A 113 3.61 8.91 -26.41
CA GLY A 113 3.86 8.18 -25.18
C GLY A 113 3.71 6.67 -25.34
N ARG A 114 4.25 5.93 -24.37
CA ARG A 114 4.16 4.47 -24.29
C ARG A 114 3.44 4.09 -23.02
N VAL A 115 2.58 3.09 -23.11
CA VAL A 115 1.83 2.55 -21.96
C VAL A 115 2.27 1.12 -21.72
N TYR A 116 2.52 0.81 -20.46
CA TYR A 116 2.82 -0.53 -19.98
C TYR A 116 1.87 -0.86 -18.85
N GLU A 117 1.55 -2.13 -18.68
CA GLU A 117 0.86 -2.64 -17.51
C GLU A 117 1.88 -3.31 -16.59
N ARG A 118 1.74 -3.07 -15.29
CA ARG A 118 2.45 -3.79 -14.24
C ARG A 118 1.42 -4.31 -13.25
N LYS A 119 1.51 -5.60 -12.95
CA LYS A 119 0.72 -6.21 -11.88
C LYS A 119 1.39 -6.00 -10.54
N ILE A 120 0.58 -5.75 -9.53
CA ILE A 120 0.96 -5.80 -8.12
C ILE A 120 0.09 -6.84 -7.42
N LEU A 121 0.67 -7.57 -6.48
CA LEU A 121 -0.09 -8.49 -5.65
C LEU A 121 -0.45 -7.76 -4.35
N VAL A 122 -1.74 -7.68 -4.05
CA VAL A 122 -2.27 -6.99 -2.88
C VAL A 122 -2.87 -8.02 -1.94
N LYS A 123 -2.55 -7.91 -0.66
CA LYS A 123 -3.27 -8.56 0.43
C LYS A 123 -4.10 -7.51 1.15
N ARG A 124 -5.42 -7.65 1.04
CA ARG A 124 -6.40 -6.76 1.67
C ARG A 124 -6.45 -6.99 3.18
N ASP A 125 -7.03 -6.04 3.90
CA ASP A 125 -7.26 -6.12 5.35
C ASP A 125 -8.03 -7.41 5.76
N ASP A 126 -9.03 -7.79 4.96
CA ASP A 126 -9.88 -8.99 5.04
C ASP A 126 -9.17 -10.29 4.65
N LYS A 127 -7.85 -10.21 4.41
CA LYS A 127 -6.95 -11.31 4.04
C LYS A 127 -7.14 -11.85 2.63
N LYS A 128 -7.97 -11.25 1.79
CA LYS A 128 -8.05 -11.65 0.38
C LYS A 128 -6.84 -11.19 -0.40
N LEU A 129 -6.48 -12.00 -1.40
CA LEU A 129 -5.45 -11.67 -2.36
C LEU A 129 -6.08 -11.13 -3.65
N GLU A 130 -5.46 -10.10 -4.20
CA GLU A 130 -5.91 -9.44 -5.42
C GLU A 130 -4.70 -9.08 -6.31
N LEU A 131 -4.83 -9.33 -7.60
CA LEU A 131 -3.86 -8.94 -8.63
C LEU A 131 -4.34 -7.68 -9.35
N ILE A 132 -3.89 -6.53 -8.86
CA ILE A 132 -4.27 -5.23 -9.40
C ILE A 132 -3.33 -4.85 -10.55
N SER A 133 -3.91 -4.27 -11.61
CA SER A 133 -3.15 -3.65 -12.70
C SER A 133 -2.90 -2.18 -12.41
N LEU A 134 -1.64 -1.76 -12.52
CA LEU A 134 -1.25 -0.37 -12.64
C LEU A 134 -0.70 -0.13 -14.04
N TYR A 135 -1.07 1.00 -14.64
CA TYR A 135 -0.56 1.40 -15.94
C TYR A 135 0.59 2.39 -15.78
N LEU A 136 1.76 2.00 -16.25
CA LEU A 136 2.94 2.84 -16.33
C LEU A 136 2.94 3.58 -17.67
N VAL A 137 2.75 4.89 -17.61
CA VAL A 137 2.83 5.81 -18.74
C VAL A 137 4.23 6.40 -18.79
N HIS A 138 4.91 6.24 -19.93
CA HIS A 138 6.16 6.90 -20.26
C HIS A 138 5.88 7.94 -21.35
N LYS A 139 5.87 9.21 -20.98
CA LYS A 139 5.68 10.32 -21.92
C LYS A 139 6.95 10.57 -22.72
N ALA A 140 6.81 11.25 -23.85
CA ALA A 140 7.94 11.59 -24.72
C ALA A 140 8.94 12.56 -24.07
N ASP A 141 8.50 13.35 -23.09
CA ASP A 141 9.35 14.26 -22.29
C ASP A 141 10.15 13.54 -21.19
N GLY A 142 10.03 12.21 -21.08
CA GLY A 142 10.67 11.39 -20.06
C GLY A 142 9.89 11.26 -18.75
N THR A 143 8.76 11.96 -18.62
CA THR A 143 7.89 11.85 -17.44
C THR A 143 7.31 10.44 -17.33
N LYS A 144 7.40 9.87 -16.13
CA LYS A 144 6.80 8.58 -15.79
C LYS A 144 5.64 8.79 -14.84
N VAL A 145 4.49 8.20 -15.16
CA VAL A 145 3.25 8.32 -14.38
C VAL A 145 2.67 6.93 -14.19
N LEU A 146 2.16 6.63 -13.00
CA LEU A 146 1.33 5.47 -12.75
C LEU A 146 -0.14 5.86 -12.86
N VAL A 147 -0.95 5.01 -13.46
CA VAL A 147 -2.40 5.20 -13.58
C VAL A 147 -3.09 3.97 -13.00
N ASP A 148 -4.01 4.19 -12.08
CA ASP A 148 -4.70 3.12 -11.37
C ASP A 148 -6.06 2.77 -12.01
N SER A 149 -6.80 1.88 -11.35
CA SER A 149 -8.14 1.47 -11.80
C SER A 149 -9.20 2.57 -11.71
N ASN A 150 -8.96 3.59 -10.87
CA ASN A 150 -9.82 4.77 -10.73
C ASN A 150 -9.50 5.85 -11.77
N LYS A 151 -8.57 5.57 -12.68
CA LYS A 151 -8.10 6.47 -13.75
C LYS A 151 -7.31 7.66 -13.21
N GLU A 152 -6.87 7.59 -11.97
CA GLU A 152 -6.07 8.65 -11.35
C GLU A 152 -4.60 8.51 -11.72
N ALA A 153 -3.89 9.64 -11.76
CA ALA A 153 -2.50 9.72 -12.19
C ALA A 153 -1.59 10.03 -11.00
N HIS A 154 -0.59 9.17 -10.77
CA HIS A 154 0.32 9.28 -9.64
C HIS A 154 1.77 9.45 -10.14
N THR A 155 2.39 10.55 -9.73
CA THR A 155 3.81 10.84 -9.97
C THR A 155 4.65 10.47 -8.75
N GLY A 156 5.98 10.38 -8.88
CA GLY A 156 6.86 10.08 -7.74
C GLY A 156 7.06 8.59 -7.48
N GLY A 157 6.67 7.72 -8.41
CA GLY A 157 6.89 6.28 -8.32
C GLY A 157 6.08 5.62 -7.22
N LEU A 158 6.67 4.64 -6.52
CA LEU A 158 5.96 3.83 -5.53
C LEU A 158 5.50 4.65 -4.33
N ASP A 159 6.34 5.57 -3.81
CA ASP A 159 5.97 6.38 -2.66
C ASP A 159 4.89 7.40 -3.00
N GLY A 160 4.99 8.05 -4.16
CA GLY A 160 3.96 8.97 -4.61
C GLY A 160 2.61 8.28 -4.89
N PHE A 161 2.62 7.07 -5.43
CA PHE A 161 1.42 6.23 -5.53
C PHE A 161 0.83 5.97 -4.14
N ARG A 162 1.64 5.48 -3.19
CA ARG A 162 1.17 5.19 -1.82
C ARG A 162 0.60 6.40 -1.09
N GLU A 163 1.08 7.61 -1.39
CA GLU A 163 0.58 8.83 -0.75
C GLU A 163 -0.74 9.33 -1.35
N THR A 164 -0.99 9.06 -2.64
CA THR A 164 -2.06 9.73 -3.38
C THR A 164 -3.16 8.82 -3.88
N ASN A 165 -2.96 7.50 -3.89
CA ASN A 165 -3.98 6.56 -4.35
C ASN A 165 -5.15 6.45 -3.39
N ASP A 166 -6.36 6.28 -3.91
CA ASP A 166 -7.59 6.01 -3.16
C ASP A 166 -8.07 4.55 -3.33
N VAL A 167 -7.35 3.75 -4.11
CA VAL A 167 -7.66 2.33 -4.40
C VAL A 167 -7.25 1.36 -3.29
N LEU A 168 -6.27 1.73 -2.46
CA LEU A 168 -5.74 0.90 -1.38
C LEU A 168 -5.83 1.62 -0.03
N ALA A 169 -6.10 0.84 1.02
CA ALA A 169 -6.06 1.32 2.39
C ALA A 169 -4.65 1.27 2.98
N SER A 170 -4.46 1.92 4.13
CA SER A 170 -3.18 1.86 4.87
C SER A 170 -2.87 0.47 5.42
N ASP A 171 -3.90 -0.35 5.62
CA ASP A 171 -3.80 -1.70 6.20
C ASP A 171 -3.68 -2.80 5.12
N ASP A 172 -3.79 -2.42 3.85
CA ASP A 172 -3.48 -3.29 2.72
C ASP A 172 -1.96 -3.43 2.58
N PHE A 173 -1.49 -4.60 2.15
CA PHE A 173 -0.08 -4.83 1.82
C PHE A 173 0.10 -5.12 0.35
N MET A 174 1.07 -4.46 -0.28
CA MET A 174 1.44 -4.65 -1.66
C MET A 174 2.79 -5.33 -1.76
N LEU A 175 2.84 -6.42 -2.51
CA LEU A 175 4.06 -7.00 -3.03
C LEU A 175 4.31 -6.42 -4.43
N VAL A 176 5.41 -5.68 -4.56
CA VAL A 176 5.71 -4.84 -5.73
C VAL A 176 7.21 -4.64 -5.91
N THR A 177 7.64 -4.25 -7.10
CA THR A 177 9.02 -3.81 -7.35
C THR A 177 9.30 -2.44 -6.71
N ARG A 178 10.43 -2.28 -6.02
CA ARG A 178 10.86 -1.03 -5.38
C ARG A 178 10.90 0.13 -6.38
N ASP A 179 11.50 -0.09 -7.55
CA ASP A 179 11.32 0.81 -8.70
C ASP A 179 10.17 0.31 -9.58
N ILE A 180 8.96 0.73 -9.22
CA ILE A 180 7.71 0.40 -9.91
C ILE A 180 7.62 1.01 -11.33
N THR A 181 8.49 1.97 -11.66
CA THR A 181 8.48 2.66 -12.96
C THR A 181 9.60 2.21 -13.90
N ALA A 182 10.50 1.34 -13.44
CA ALA A 182 11.56 0.76 -14.25
C ALA A 182 10.99 -0.18 -15.32
N LEU A 183 11.44 -0.03 -16.57
CA LEU A 183 11.08 -0.96 -17.66
C LEU A 183 12.06 -2.12 -17.83
N THR A 184 13.27 -1.95 -17.33
CA THR A 184 14.38 -2.88 -17.52
C THR A 184 15.13 -3.08 -16.21
N GLY A 185 15.86 -4.20 -16.11
CA GLY A 185 16.66 -4.54 -14.94
C GLY A 185 15.89 -5.34 -13.88
N ARG A 186 16.65 -6.00 -13.01
CA ARG A 186 16.10 -6.69 -11.83
C ARG A 186 15.85 -5.62 -10.76
N SER A 187 14.59 -5.27 -10.55
CA SER A 187 14.18 -4.42 -9.42
C SER A 187 13.96 -5.30 -8.19
N GLU A 188 14.41 -4.82 -7.04
CA GLU A 188 14.13 -5.49 -5.76
C GLU A 188 12.62 -5.58 -5.55
N ILE A 189 12.14 -6.74 -5.10
CA ILE A 189 10.73 -6.94 -4.78
C ILE A 189 10.55 -6.74 -3.28
N VAL A 190 9.65 -5.84 -2.93
CA VAL A 190 9.39 -5.39 -1.56
C VAL A 190 7.93 -5.56 -1.20
N VAL A 191 7.67 -5.69 0.10
CA VAL A 191 6.32 -5.57 0.66
C VAL A 191 6.20 -4.21 1.35
N VAL A 192 5.17 -3.44 0.99
CA VAL A 192 4.89 -2.12 1.56
C VAL A 192 3.39 -1.98 1.86
N SER A 193 3.01 -1.00 2.69
CA SER A 193 1.60 -0.66 2.86
C SER A 193 1.01 -0.06 1.57
N GLY A 194 -0.28 -0.34 1.32
CA GLY A 194 -1.05 0.16 0.18
C GLY A 194 -1.12 1.68 0.13
N HIS A 195 -1.40 2.28 1.27
CA HIS A 195 -1.43 3.73 1.45
C HIS A 195 -0.44 4.15 2.56
N THR A 196 0.20 5.30 2.41
CA THR A 196 0.90 5.94 3.53
C THR A 196 -0.13 6.69 4.36
N PRO A 197 -0.22 6.46 5.69
CA PRO A 197 -1.12 7.25 6.50
C PRO A 197 -0.77 8.72 6.34
N PRO A 198 -1.77 9.62 6.22
CA PRO A 198 -1.52 11.05 6.03
C PRO A 198 -0.55 11.48 7.10
N SER A 199 0.60 12.03 6.67
CA SER A 199 1.65 12.43 7.61
C SER A 199 0.98 13.22 8.72
N ARG A 200 0.99 12.67 9.95
CA ARG A 200 0.43 13.37 11.10
C ARG A 200 1.28 14.61 11.24
N LYS A 201 0.81 15.71 10.65
CA LYS A 201 1.60 16.91 10.48
C LYS A 201 2.16 17.27 11.86
N PRO A 202 3.46 17.53 12.01
CA PRO A 202 4.10 17.69 13.32
C PRO A 202 3.45 18.75 14.20
N TRP A 203 2.69 19.70 13.63
CA TRP A 203 1.88 20.65 14.38
C TRP A 203 0.81 19.99 15.27
N LEU A 204 0.25 18.83 14.92
CA LEU A 204 -0.74 18.14 15.77
C LEU A 204 -0.11 17.64 17.08
N ILE A 205 1.16 17.21 17.05
CA ILE A 205 1.93 16.88 18.24
C ILE A 205 2.23 18.15 19.04
N GLY A 206 2.60 19.24 18.34
CA GLY A 206 2.83 20.55 18.96
C GLY A 206 1.60 21.11 19.69
N VAL A 207 0.40 20.97 19.11
CA VAL A 207 -0.86 21.38 19.73
C VAL A 207 -1.14 20.55 20.98
N GLY A 208 -0.92 19.23 20.93
CA GLY A 208 -1.09 18.36 22.10
C GLY A 208 -0.18 18.76 23.27
N VAL A 209 1.11 18.99 23.00
CA VAL A 209 2.08 19.43 24.03
C VAL A 209 1.74 20.82 24.57
N ALA A 210 1.37 21.76 23.70
CA ALA A 210 0.97 23.10 24.11
C ALA A 210 -0.29 23.08 24.99
N LEU A 211 -1.29 22.26 24.66
CA LEU A 211 -2.51 22.13 25.44
C LEU A 211 -2.22 21.58 26.84
N VAL A 212 -1.37 20.56 26.95
CA VAL A 212 -0.94 20.00 28.23
C VAL A 212 -0.17 21.03 29.06
N ALA A 213 0.73 21.79 28.44
CA ALA A 213 1.47 22.86 29.11
C ALA A 213 0.54 23.98 29.62
N ILE A 214 -0.45 24.38 28.81
CA ILE A 214 -1.46 25.39 29.21
C ILE A 214 -2.32 24.87 30.37
N ILE A 215 -2.80 23.63 30.30
CA ILE A 215 -3.58 23.02 31.39
C ILE A 215 -2.74 22.97 32.67
N ALA A 216 -1.48 22.55 32.59
CA ALA A 216 -0.58 22.53 33.73
C ALA A 216 -0.37 23.95 34.33
N LEU A 217 -0.16 24.95 33.48
CA LEU A 217 0.02 26.34 33.90
C LEU A 217 -1.24 26.92 34.56
N VAL A 218 -2.42 26.65 34.00
CA VAL A 218 -3.71 27.07 34.57
C VAL A 218 -3.96 26.40 35.93
N VAL A 219 -3.61 25.12 36.07
CA VAL A 219 -3.73 24.41 37.36
C VAL A 219 -2.77 24.98 38.40
N ILE A 220 -1.52 25.28 38.04
CA ILE A 220 -0.52 25.87 38.94
C ILE A 220 -0.96 27.27 39.38
N THR A 221 -1.34 28.14 38.45
CA THR A 221 -1.75 29.52 38.74
C THR A 221 -3.05 29.59 39.56
N ARG A 222 -4.01 28.68 39.33
CA ARG A 222 -5.21 28.57 40.16
C ARG A 222 -4.94 28.07 41.58
N ARG A 223 -3.90 27.28 41.80
CA ARG A 223 -3.48 26.89 43.16
C ARG A 223 -2.82 28.04 43.88
N LEU A 224 -1.88 28.74 43.24
CA LEU A 224 -1.17 29.88 43.82
C LEU A 224 -2.06 31.10 44.16
N ARG A 225 -3.25 31.21 43.56
CA ARG A 225 -4.24 32.26 43.90
C ARG A 225 -5.21 31.90 45.04
N LYS A 226 -5.20 30.64 45.48
CA LYS A 226 -6.09 30.16 46.57
C LYS A 226 -5.38 30.05 47.92
N ASP A 227 -4.06 30.23 47.94
CA ASP A 227 -3.23 30.45 49.13
C ASP A 227 -3.01 31.96 49.32
#